data_AF-A0A7V7VK75-F1
#
_entry.id   AF-A0A7V7VK75-F1
#
_cell.length_a   1.000
_cell.length_b   1.000
_cell.length_c   1.000
_cell.angle_alpha   90.00
_cell.angle_beta   90.00
_cell.angle_gamma   90.00
#
_symmetry.space_group_name_H-M   'P 1'
#
loop_
_entity.id
_entity.type
_entity.pdbx_description
1 polymer ?
#
loop_
_entity_poly.entity_id
_entity_poly.type
_entity_poly.pdbx_seq_one_letter_code
_entity_poly.pdbx_strand_id
1 'polypeptide(L)'
;MTHQRITHATPHIAVIGGGPAGLRAAEVAAAAGAQVSLFDGKPSVGRKFLVAGKGGLNLTHGEDPKNFASRYSGADQAAGFWPGILREFGP
;
A
#
# COMPACT_ATOMS: atom_id res chain seq x y z
N MET A 1 -41.83 -3.41 -8.03
CA MET A 1 -40.59 -3.09 -8.74
C MET A 1 -39.44 -3.72 -7.99
N THR A 2 -38.99 -4.89 -8.45
CA THR A 2 -37.99 -5.72 -7.76
C THR A 2 -36.60 -5.25 -8.18
N HIS A 3 -35.82 -4.69 -7.27
CA HIS A 3 -34.42 -4.37 -7.54
C HIS A 3 -33.63 -5.67 -7.75
N GLN A 4 -33.26 -5.95 -9.00
CA GLN A 4 -32.36 -7.04 -9.34
C GLN A 4 -30.96 -6.67 -8.88
N ARG A 5 -30.50 -7.30 -7.80
CA ARG A 5 -29.14 -7.14 -7.26
C ARG A 5 -28.15 -7.74 -8.26
N ILE A 6 -27.43 -6.89 -8.98
CA ILE A 6 -26.30 -7.32 -9.82
C ILE A 6 -25.23 -7.89 -8.87
N THR A 7 -25.05 -9.21 -8.87
CA THR A 7 -23.91 -9.84 -8.20
C THR A 7 -22.69 -9.60 -9.08
N HIS A 8 -21.91 -8.56 -8.79
CA HIS A 8 -20.61 -8.42 -9.41
C HIS A 8 -19.76 -9.63 -9.01
N ALA A 9 -19.13 -10.27 -10.00
CA ALA A 9 -18.19 -11.34 -9.74
C ALA A 9 -17.08 -10.82 -8.83
N THR A 10 -16.74 -11.57 -7.78
CA THR A 10 -15.65 -11.23 -6.88
C THR A 10 -14.37 -11.11 -7.70
N PRO A 11 -13.67 -9.96 -7.70
CA PRO A 11 -12.45 -9.81 -8.47
C PRO A 11 -11.32 -10.65 -7.85
N HIS A 12 -10.49 -11.26 -8.69
CA HIS A 12 -9.32 -12.04 -8.27
C HIS A 12 -8.06 -11.23 -8.59
N ILE A 13 -7.23 -10.96 -7.58
CA ILE A 13 -6.05 -10.10 -7.69
C ILE A 13 -4.80 -10.89 -7.27
N ALA A 14 -3.80 -10.92 -8.15
CA ALA A 14 -2.47 -11.42 -7.84
C ALA A 14 -1.54 -10.25 -7.45
N VAL A 15 -0.92 -10.34 -6.29
CA VAL A 15 0.10 -9.38 -5.82
C VAL A 15 1.46 -10.06 -5.85
N ILE A 16 2.44 -9.45 -6.52
CA ILE A 16 3.80 -10.00 -6.67
C ILE A 16 4.76 -9.16 -5.83
N GLY A 17 5.29 -9.75 -4.76
CA GLY A 17 6.22 -9.17 -3.80
C GLY A 17 5.57 -8.92 -2.43
N GLY A 18 5.94 -9.71 -1.43
CA GLY A 18 5.53 -9.62 -0.03
C GLY A 18 6.32 -8.60 0.80
N GLY A 19 6.73 -7.49 0.18
CA GLY A 19 7.29 -6.34 0.89
C GLY A 19 6.21 -5.40 1.46
N PRO A 20 6.59 -4.25 2.04
CA PRO A 20 5.66 -3.26 2.59
C PRO A 20 4.53 -2.87 1.65
N ALA A 21 4.88 -2.50 0.41
CA ALA A 21 3.91 -2.05 -0.58
C ALA A 21 2.95 -3.17 -1.01
N GLY A 22 3.46 -4.38 -1.26
CA GLY A 22 2.62 -5.50 -1.67
C GLY A 22 1.71 -6.00 -0.56
N LEU A 23 2.17 -6.00 0.69
CA LEU A 23 1.33 -6.33 1.84
C LEU A 23 0.19 -5.32 2.01
N ARG A 24 0.47 -4.01 1.90
CA ARG A 24 -0.58 -2.98 1.96
C ARG A 24 -1.53 -3.06 0.77
N ALA A 25 -1.04 -3.35 -0.42
CA ALA A 25 -1.88 -3.54 -1.60
C ALA A 25 -2.82 -4.75 -1.45
N ALA A 26 -2.30 -5.87 -0.95
CA ALA A 26 -3.09 -7.07 -0.68
C ALA A 26 -4.17 -6.83 0.39
N GLU A 27 -3.82 -6.11 1.46
CA GLU A 27 -4.75 -5.71 2.52
C GLU A 27 -5.90 -4.84 1.97
N VAL A 28 -5.58 -3.76 1.26
CA VAL A 28 -6.58 -2.84 0.70
C VAL A 28 -7.49 -3.55 -0.30
N ALA A 29 -6.94 -4.41 -1.17
CA ALA A 29 -7.70 -5.18 -2.12
C ALA A 29 -8.64 -6.19 -1.45
N ALA A 30 -8.16 -6.91 -0.43
CA ALA A 30 -8.97 -7.86 0.32
C ALA A 30 -10.09 -7.14 1.10
N ALA A 31 -9.80 -5.99 1.71
CA ALA A 31 -10.78 -5.16 2.40
C ALA A 31 -11.86 -4.62 1.46
N ALA A 32 -11.53 -4.42 0.18
CA ALA A 32 -12.49 -4.07 -0.88
C ALA A 32 -13.30 -5.27 -1.41
N GLY A 33 -13.10 -6.47 -0.86
CA GLY A 33 -13.85 -7.68 -1.22
C GLY A 33 -13.23 -8.51 -2.35
N ALA A 34 -11.99 -8.24 -2.77
CA ALA A 34 -11.31 -9.09 -3.75
C ALA A 34 -10.82 -10.41 -3.13
N GLN A 35 -10.77 -11.48 -3.94
CA GLN A 35 -9.96 -12.64 -3.63
C GLN A 35 -8.50 -12.33 -4.00
N VAL A 36 -7.60 -12.40 -3.02
CA VAL A 36 -6.19 -11.99 -3.21
C VAL A 36 -5.25 -13.19 -3.07
N SER A 37 -4.35 -13.33 -4.04
CA SER A 37 -3.20 -14.24 -3.97
C SER A 37 -1.91 -13.43 -3.91
N LEU A 38 -1.13 -13.58 -2.84
CA LEU A 38 0.16 -12.91 -2.65
C LEU A 38 1.31 -13.89 -2.91
N PHE A 39 2.23 -13.49 -3.79
CA PHE A 39 3.43 -14.26 -4.13
C PHE A 39 4.68 -13.51 -3.67
N ASP A 40 5.67 -14.23 -3.14
CA ASP A 40 7.00 -13.70 -2.86
C ASP A 40 8.07 -14.72 -3.27
N GLY A 41 9.24 -14.23 -3.70
CA GLY A 41 10.36 -15.09 -4.08
C GLY A 41 11.15 -15.64 -2.87
N LYS A 42 10.84 -15.22 -1.64
CA LYS A 42 11.46 -15.68 -0.40
C LYS A 42 10.49 -16.56 0.41
N PRO A 43 11.01 -17.43 1.30
CA PRO A 43 10.17 -18.30 2.13
C PRO A 43 9.23 -17.57 3.12
N SER A 44 9.42 -16.28 3.34
CA SER A 44 8.59 -15.47 4.24
C SER A 44 8.44 -14.04 3.74
N VAL A 45 7.27 -13.44 4.00
CA VAL A 45 6.95 -12.03 3.68
C VAL A 45 7.54 -11.08 4.73
N GLY A 46 7.51 -9.78 4.45
CA GLY A 46 7.84 -8.75 5.44
C GLY A 46 9.29 -8.76 5.93
N ARG A 47 10.18 -9.56 5.34
CA ARG A 47 11.57 -9.70 5.79
C ARG A 47 12.33 -8.38 5.83
N LYS A 48 12.02 -7.44 4.94
CA LYS A 48 12.58 -6.09 4.97
C LYS A 48 12.11 -5.27 6.17
N PHE A 49 10.88 -5.49 6.68
CA PHE A 49 10.44 -4.85 7.93
C PHE A 49 11.23 -5.37 9.12
N LEU A 50 11.45 -6.70 9.20
CA LEU A 50 12.20 -7.31 10.30
C LEU A 50 13.66 -6.85 10.38
N VAL A 51 14.23 -6.35 9.28
CA VAL A 51 15.60 -5.85 9.20
C VAL A 51 15.66 -4.31 9.18
N ALA A 52 14.53 -3.62 8.97
CA ALA A 52 14.48 -2.16 8.93
C ALA A 52 14.94 -1.57 10.27
N GLY A 53 15.98 -0.73 10.22
CA GLY A 53 16.54 -0.07 11.41
C GLY A 53 17.46 -0.92 12.28
N LYS A 54 18.00 -2.04 11.77
CA LYS A 54 18.97 -2.95 12.45
C LYS A 54 18.55 -3.53 13.82
N GLY A 55 17.37 -3.22 14.35
CA GLY A 55 16.85 -3.72 15.64
C GLY A 55 15.69 -2.91 16.25
N GLY A 56 15.31 -1.77 15.65
CA GLY A 56 14.29 -0.86 16.20
C GLY A 56 13.10 -0.55 15.30
N LEU A 57 12.83 -1.38 14.27
CA LEU A 57 11.63 -1.35 13.42
C LEU A 57 11.19 0.07 13.00
N ASN A 58 11.97 0.72 12.13
CA ASN A 58 11.62 2.04 11.58
C ASN A 58 10.50 1.93 10.53
N LEU A 59 9.25 1.90 10.99
CA LEU A 59 8.06 1.72 10.14
C LEU A 59 7.57 3.01 9.50
N THR A 60 7.72 4.14 10.19
CA THR A 60 7.15 5.42 9.78
C THR A 60 7.95 6.58 10.35
N HIS A 61 7.70 7.78 9.83
CA HIS A 61 8.32 9.01 10.30
C HIS A 61 7.23 10.02 10.71
N GLY A 62 7.26 10.48 11.96
CA GLY A 62 6.22 11.33 12.54
C GLY A 62 6.44 12.83 12.39
N GLU A 63 7.10 13.28 11.32
CA GLU A 63 7.29 14.72 11.07
C GLU A 63 6.01 15.38 10.53
N ASP A 64 5.98 16.72 10.52
CA ASP A 64 4.85 17.45 9.95
C ASP A 64 4.61 17.03 8.48
N PRO A 65 3.36 16.74 8.05
CA PRO A 65 3.08 16.27 6.71
C PRO A 65 3.56 17.18 5.57
N LYS A 66 3.62 18.51 5.78
CA LYS A 66 4.14 19.43 4.76
C LYS A 66 5.65 19.25 4.60
N ASN A 67 6.36 19.11 5.71
CA ASN A 67 7.79 18.84 5.70
C ASN A 67 8.09 17.46 5.12
N PHE A 68 7.32 16.43 5.50
CA PHE A 68 7.45 15.08 4.96
C PHE A 68 7.29 15.03 3.44
N ALA A 69 6.25 15.69 2.91
CA ALA A 69 6.00 15.71 1.48
C ALA A 69 7.13 16.37 0.67
N SER A 70 7.87 17.32 1.26
CA SER A 70 9.01 17.97 0.60
C SER A 70 10.22 17.04 0.36
N ARG A 71 10.27 15.87 1.02
CA ARG A 71 11.34 14.87 0.81
C ARG A 71 11.21 14.08 -0.49
N TYR A 72 10.07 14.20 -1.16
CA TYR A 72 9.77 13.45 -2.37
C TYR A 72 9.76 14.38 -3.59
N SER A 73 10.43 13.96 -4.66
CA SER A 73 10.51 14.69 -5.93
C SER A 73 10.66 13.70 -7.09
N GLY A 74 10.32 14.13 -8.31
CA GLY A 74 10.54 13.34 -9.53
C GLY A 74 10.43 14.24 -10.76
N ALA A 75 11.21 13.95 -11.80
CA ALA A 75 11.38 14.82 -12.97
C ALA A 75 10.04 15.11 -13.71
N ASP A 76 9.09 14.18 -13.66
CA ASP A 76 7.81 14.25 -14.39
C ASP A 76 6.58 14.37 -13.46
N GLN A 77 6.80 14.80 -12.21
CA GLN A 77 5.72 14.91 -11.23
C GLN A 77 5.11 16.32 -11.28
N ALA A 78 3.79 16.41 -11.45
CA ALA A 78 3.09 17.68 -11.37
C ALA A 78 3.23 18.33 -9.98
N ALA A 79 3.12 19.66 -9.92
CA ALA A 79 3.12 20.39 -8.66
C ALA A 79 1.99 19.86 -7.75
N GLY A 80 2.34 19.53 -6.50
CA GLY A 80 1.37 19.00 -5.53
C GLY A 80 1.10 17.49 -5.63
N PHE A 81 1.73 16.76 -6.56
CA PHE A 81 1.56 15.31 -6.68
C PHE A 81 1.84 14.57 -5.35
N TRP A 82 3.03 14.78 -4.77
CA TRP A 82 3.44 14.09 -3.55
C TRP A 82 2.57 14.46 -2.34
N PRO A 83 2.31 15.76 -2.05
CA PRO A 83 1.33 16.13 -1.02
C PRO A 83 -0.06 15.52 -1.24
N GLY A 84 -0.50 15.38 -2.50
CA GLY A 84 -1.79 14.78 -2.85
C GLY A 84 -1.85 13.31 -2.46
N ILE A 85 -0.92 12.50 -2.98
CA ILE A 85 -0.89 11.06 -2.70
C ILE A 85 -0.65 10.77 -1.22
N LEU A 86 0.28 11.47 -0.58
CA LEU A 86 0.63 11.20 0.83
C LEU A 86 -0.53 11.49 1.79
N ARG A 87 -1.48 12.36 1.42
CA ARG A 87 -2.71 12.60 2.19
C ARG A 87 -3.70 11.43 2.15
N GLU A 88 -3.65 10.59 1.11
CA GLU A 88 -4.53 9.42 1.00
C GLU A 88 -4.12 8.30 1.99
N PHE A 89 -2.87 8.31 2.44
CA PHE A 89 -2.33 7.41 3.47
C PHE A 89 -2.52 7.95 4.90
N GLY A 90 -3.65 8.63 5.19
CA GLY A 90 -3.94 9.21 6.51
C GLY A 90 -3.65 8.26 7.71
N PRO A 91 -3.58 8.80 8.95
CA PRO A 91 -3.20 8.02 10.13
C PRO A 91 -4.00 6.74 10.32
#